data_AF-A0A4Q3S2B9-F1
#
_entry.id   AF-A0A4Q3S2B9-F1
#
_cell.length_a   1.000
_cell.length_b   1.000
_cell.length_c   1.000
_cell.angle_alpha   90.00
_cell.angle_beta   90.00
_cell.angle_gamma   90.00
#
_symmetry.space_group_name_H-M   'P 1'
#
loop_
_entity.id
_entity.type
_entity.pdbx_description
1 polymer ?
#
loop_
_entity_poly.entity_id
_entity_poly.type
_entity_poly.pdbx_seq_one_letter_code
_entity_poly.pdbx_strand_id
1 'polypeptide(L)'
;MEIEIRAAGAADATRLSAVARATFLETYAGIVSGSDMLLFGETTHAAHSYDLLLADQAVDLFLATVQPGDAPVGYAMVSKPDLPVETGEGDLELKRIYSLHRFHGAG
;
A
#
# COMPACT_ATOMS: atom_id res chain seq x y z
N MET A 1 -1.15 -17.32 -14.28
CA MET A 1 -0.94 -15.96 -13.77
C MET A 1 -0.26 -16.15 -12.43
N GLU A 2 0.98 -15.68 -12.32
CA GLU A 2 1.81 -15.89 -11.14
C GLU A 2 1.97 -14.56 -10.41
N ILE A 3 1.84 -14.59 -9.09
CA ILE A 3 2.01 -13.42 -8.24
C ILE A 3 3.32 -13.56 -7.50
N GLU A 4 4.16 -12.54 -7.60
CA GLU A 4 5.40 -12.44 -6.85
C GLU A 4 5.23 -11.35 -5.78
N ILE A 5 5.61 -11.65 -4.54
CA ILE A 5 5.61 -10.69 -3.43
C ILE A 5 7.05 -10.51 -2.96
N ARG A 6 7.48 -9.26 -2.87
CA ARG A 6 8.82 -8.90 -2.40
C ARG A 6 8.79 -7.64 -1.55
N ALA A 7 9.84 -7.44 -0.75
CA ALA A 7 10.10 -6.14 -0.15
C ALA A 7 10.22 -5.07 -1.26
N ALA A 8 9.59 -3.93 -1.05
CA ALA A 8 9.67 -2.78 -1.92
C ALA A 8 10.97 -2.01 -1.63
N GLY A 9 11.64 -1.55 -2.69
CA GLY A 9 12.82 -0.71 -2.58
C GLY A 9 12.54 0.72 -3.00
N ALA A 10 13.55 1.59 -2.89
CA ALA A 10 13.45 3.02 -3.24
C ALA A 10 12.92 3.28 -4.67
N ALA A 11 13.09 2.34 -5.60
CA ALA A 11 12.59 2.46 -6.98
C ALA A 11 11.08 2.14 -7.14
N ASP A 12 10.39 1.72 -6.08
CA ASP A 12 9.00 1.24 -6.15
C ASP A 12 7.95 2.28 -5.75
N ALA A 13 8.35 3.50 -5.36
CA ALA A 13 7.43 4.54 -4.89
C ALA A 13 6.27 4.81 -5.88
N THR A 14 6.58 4.92 -7.17
CA THR A 14 5.54 5.09 -8.21
C THR A 14 4.64 3.87 -8.35
N ARG A 15 5.18 2.64 -8.22
CA ARG A 15 4.39 1.40 -8.29
C ARG A 15 3.42 1.29 -7.11
N LEU A 16 3.91 1.58 -5.90
CA LEU A 16 3.13 1.60 -4.67
C LEU A 16 2.04 2.68 -4.72
N SER A 17 2.38 3.89 -5.16
CA SER A 17 1.42 4.97 -5.38
C SER A 17 0.30 4.57 -6.32
N ALA A 18 0.63 3.97 -7.47
CA ALA A 18 -0.36 3.56 -8.46
C ALA A 18 -1.35 2.53 -7.90
N VAL A 19 -0.86 1.43 -7.30
CA VAL A 19 -1.72 0.37 -6.78
C VAL A 19 -2.51 0.81 -5.56
N ALA A 20 -1.94 1.66 -4.69
CA ALA A 20 -2.64 2.18 -3.53
C ALA A 20 -3.79 3.11 -3.92
N ARG A 21 -3.58 4.01 -4.89
CA ARG A 21 -4.65 4.87 -5.40
C ARG A 21 -5.77 4.06 -6.05
N ALA A 22 -5.42 3.04 -6.83
CA ALA A 22 -6.38 2.17 -7.49
C ALA A 22 -7.22 1.38 -6.48
N THR A 23 -6.56 0.71 -5.53
CA THR A 23 -7.26 -0.07 -4.50
C THR A 23 -8.06 0.81 -3.54
N PHE A 24 -7.61 2.03 -3.26
CA PHE A 24 -8.38 3.00 -2.47
C PHE A 24 -9.68 3.42 -3.19
N LEU A 25 -9.62 3.65 -4.50
CA LEU A 25 -10.81 3.89 -5.32
C LEU A 25 -11.76 2.69 -5.31
N GLU A 26 -11.23 1.47 -5.51
CA GLU A 26 -12.05 0.24 -5.46
C GLU A 26 -12.72 0.03 -4.11
N THR A 27 -12.04 0.37 -3.01
CA THR A 27 -12.52 0.10 -1.65
C THR A 27 -13.56 1.12 -1.17
N TYR A 28 -13.37 2.40 -1.48
CA TYR A 28 -14.11 3.48 -0.83
C TYR A 28 -15.03 4.30 -1.74
N ALA A 29 -15.05 4.03 -3.05
CA ALA A 29 -15.99 4.69 -3.96
C ALA A 29 -17.45 4.45 -3.52
N GLY A 30 -18.23 5.53 -3.40
CA GLY A 30 -19.61 5.48 -2.90
C GLY A 30 -19.72 5.57 -1.36
N ILE A 31 -18.60 5.58 -0.64
CA ILE A 31 -18.53 5.76 0.83
C ILE A 31 -17.88 7.11 1.16
N VAL A 32 -16.73 7.41 0.53
CA VAL A 32 -15.98 8.66 0.72
C VAL A 32 -16.25 9.63 -0.43
N SER A 33 -16.25 10.93 -0.14
CA SER A 33 -16.39 11.97 -1.18
C SER A 33 -15.30 11.83 -2.24
N GLY A 34 -15.70 11.84 -3.52
CA GLY A 34 -14.74 11.74 -4.62
C GLY A 34 -13.66 12.83 -4.61
N SER A 35 -13.99 14.06 -4.20
CA SER A 35 -13.00 15.14 -4.07
C SER A 35 -11.92 14.82 -3.05
N ASP A 36 -12.35 14.28 -1.90
CA ASP A 36 -11.45 13.97 -0.78
C ASP A 36 -10.60 12.76 -1.13
N MET A 37 -11.16 11.80 -1.87
CA MET A 37 -10.38 10.67 -2.38
C MET A 37 -9.28 11.11 -3.35
N LEU A 38 -9.60 12.03 -4.26
CA LEU A 38 -8.60 12.57 -5.20
C LEU A 38 -7.52 13.36 -4.44
N LEU A 39 -7.91 14.20 -3.46
CA LEU A 39 -6.96 14.92 -2.62
C LEU A 39 -6.06 13.95 -1.82
N PHE A 40 -6.62 12.90 -1.24
CA PHE A 40 -5.86 11.88 -0.52
C PHE A 40 -4.89 11.12 -1.44
N GLY A 41 -5.32 10.88 -2.69
CA GLY A 41 -4.48 10.33 -3.75
C GLY A 41 -3.26 11.17 -4.08
N GLU A 42 -3.41 12.50 -4.14
CA GLU A 42 -2.35 13.46 -4.46
C GLU A 42 -1.48 13.87 -3.26
N THR A 43 -1.86 13.46 -2.04
CA THR A 43 -1.13 13.74 -0.81
C THR A 43 -0.60 12.45 -0.19
N THR A 44 -1.43 11.71 0.51
CA THR A 44 -1.05 10.49 1.24
C THR A 44 -0.60 9.35 0.34
N HIS A 45 -1.21 9.19 -0.84
CA HIS A 45 -0.81 8.17 -1.81
C HIS A 45 0.01 8.71 -2.99
N ALA A 46 0.58 9.91 -2.86
CA ALA A 46 1.52 10.42 -3.85
C ALA A 46 2.85 9.66 -3.81
N ALA A 47 3.55 9.58 -4.94
CA ALA A 47 4.85 8.89 -5.03
C ALA A 47 5.87 9.42 -4.00
N HIS A 48 5.96 10.74 -3.82
CA HIS A 48 6.86 11.34 -2.83
C HIS A 48 6.56 10.91 -1.38
N SER A 49 5.30 10.61 -1.05
CA SER A 49 4.93 10.09 0.27
C SER A 49 5.46 8.67 0.46
N TYR A 50 5.49 7.87 -0.60
CA TYR A 50 6.13 6.56 -0.57
C TYR A 50 7.65 6.63 -0.54
N ASP A 51 8.28 7.61 -1.19
CA ASP A 51 9.73 7.82 -1.06
C ASP A 51 10.14 8.04 0.40
N LEU A 52 9.37 8.83 1.15
CA LEU A 52 9.58 9.05 2.59
C LEU A 52 9.38 7.76 3.40
N LEU A 53 8.33 6.99 3.12
CA LEU A 53 8.05 5.73 3.81
C LEU A 53 9.13 4.68 3.52
N LEU A 54 9.61 4.57 2.27
CA LEU A 54 10.66 3.63 1.88
C LEU A 54 12.03 4.00 2.47
N ALA A 55 12.24 5.26 2.86
CA ALA A 55 13.44 5.70 3.55
C ALA A 55 13.38 5.52 5.07
N ASP A 56 12.20 5.26 5.64
CA ASP A 56 12.01 5.06 7.07
C ASP A 56 12.31 3.61 7.46
N GLN A 57 13.33 3.43 8.31
CA GLN A 57 13.75 2.13 8.82
C GLN A 57 12.72 1.47 9.76
N ALA A 58 11.72 2.22 10.21
CA ALA A 58 10.62 1.69 11.01
C ALA A 58 9.42 1.24 10.16
N VAL A 59 9.52 1.28 8.83
CA VAL A 59 8.47 0.92 7.89
C VAL A 59 8.96 -0.18 6.95
N ASP A 60 8.20 -1.28 6.90
CA ASP A 60 8.38 -2.33 5.90
C ASP A 60 7.25 -2.24 4.87
N LEU A 61 7.60 -2.10 3.60
CA LEU A 61 6.67 -2.10 2.47
C LEU A 61 6.90 -3.35 1.63
N PHE A 62 5.82 -4.03 1.27
CA PHE A 62 5.83 -5.19 0.38
C PHE A 62 5.00 -4.87 -0.86
N LEU A 63 5.51 -5.23 -2.03
CA LEU A 63 4.83 -5.06 -3.31
C LEU A 63 4.51 -6.42 -3.91
N ALA A 64 3.27 -6.60 -4.34
CA ALA A 64 2.84 -7.74 -5.13
C ALA A 64 2.78 -7.35 -6.62
N THR A 65 3.45 -8.12 -7.48
CA THR A 65 3.42 -7.95 -8.94
C THR A 65 2.87 -9.20 -9.62
N VAL A 66 2.30 -9.02 -10.81
CA VAL A 66 1.80 -10.11 -11.64
C VAL A 66 2.75 -10.38 -12.81
N GLN A 67 3.02 -11.65 -13.06
CA GLN A 67 3.75 -12.11 -14.24
C GLN A 67 2.81 -12.55 -15.38
N PRO A 68 3.17 -12.25 -16.64
CA PRO A 68 4.34 -11.48 -17.07
C PRO A 68 4.15 -9.95 -16.93
N GLY A 69 5.26 -9.22 -16.78
CA GLY A 69 5.31 -7.76 -16.98
C GLY A 69 5.38 -6.91 -15.70
N ASP A 70 5.52 -7.54 -14.53
CA ASP A 70 5.79 -6.87 -13.25
C ASP A 70 4.80 -5.75 -12.88
N ALA A 71 3.55 -5.85 -13.36
CA ALA A 71 2.54 -4.85 -13.05
C ALA A 71 2.16 -4.95 -11.56
N PRO A 72 2.12 -3.83 -10.80
CA PRO A 72 1.76 -3.85 -9.40
C PRO A 72 0.27 -4.13 -9.22
N VAL A 73 -0.05 -5.10 -8.37
CA VAL A 73 -1.43 -5.59 -8.17
C VAL A 73 -1.86 -5.64 -6.72
N GLY A 74 -0.92 -5.49 -5.78
CA GLY A 74 -1.21 -5.28 -4.37
C GLY A 74 0.00 -4.78 -3.61
N TYR A 75 -0.19 -4.43 -2.35
CA TYR A 75 0.87 -4.05 -1.44
C TYR A 75 0.45 -4.25 0.02
N ALA A 76 1.45 -4.35 0.91
CA ALA A 76 1.27 -4.31 2.34
C ALA A 76 2.26 -3.32 2.96
N MET A 77 1.86 -2.70 4.07
CA MET A 77 2.69 -1.79 4.86
C MET A 77 2.62 -2.22 6.32
N VAL A 78 3.79 -2.51 6.89
CA VAL A 78 3.97 -2.78 8.31
C VAL A 78 4.79 -1.65 8.92
N SER A 79 4.43 -1.20 10.12
CA SER A 79 5.17 -0.18 10.85
C SER A 79 5.15 -0.45 12.35
N LYS A 80 5.85 0.38 13.13
CA LYS A 80 5.54 0.50 14.55
C LYS A 80 4.06 0.89 14.75
N PRO A 81 3.40 0.42 15.82
CA PRO A 81 2.04 0.80 16.14
C PRO A 81 1.86 2.31 16.32
N ASP A 82 0.86 2.85 15.64
CA ASP A 82 0.41 4.25 15.71
C ASP A 82 -1.10 4.28 16.00
N LEU A 83 -1.48 3.59 17.08
CA LEU A 83 -2.87 3.42 17.51
C LEU A 83 -3.02 3.84 18.98
N PRO A 84 -4.17 4.37 19.39
CA PRO A 84 -4.41 4.80 20.78
C PRO A 84 -4.72 3.59 21.69
N VAL A 85 -3.79 2.63 21.74
CA VAL A 85 -3.86 1.41 22.53
C VAL A 85 -2.52 1.17 23.24
N GLU A 86 -2.51 0.35 24.27
CA GLU A 86 -1.26 -0.08 24.90
C GLU A 86 -0.46 -0.97 23.94
N THR A 87 0.85 -0.71 23.82
CA THR A 87 1.75 -1.41 22.90
C THR A 87 3.02 -1.83 23.64
N GLY A 88 3.50 -3.03 23.39
CA GLY A 88 4.73 -3.60 23.95
C GLY A 88 5.94 -3.49 23.01
N GLU A 89 7.09 -3.91 23.54
CA GLU A 89 8.30 -4.08 22.75
C GLU A 89 8.11 -5.21 21.72
N GLY A 90 8.36 -4.91 20.44
CA GLY A 90 8.22 -5.88 19.35
C GLY A 90 6.82 -5.91 18.70
N ASP A 91 5.85 -5.15 19.21
CA ASP A 91 4.56 -5.01 18.54
C ASP A 91 4.71 -4.32 17.18
N LEU A 92 3.93 -4.78 16.21
CA LEU A 92 3.90 -4.26 14.84
C LEU A 92 2.45 -4.00 14.42
N GLU A 93 2.26 -2.98 13.60
CA GLU A 93 0.98 -2.64 12.98
C GLU A 93 1.03 -2.98 11.49
N LEU A 94 0.09 -3.82 11.04
CA LEU A 94 -0.22 -3.95 9.62
C LEU A 94 -1.10 -2.76 9.21
N LYS A 95 -0.47 -1.62 8.94
CA LYS A 95 -1.15 -0.34 8.68
C LYS A 95 -1.98 -0.36 7.41
N ARG A 96 -1.54 -1.12 6.39
CA ARG A 96 -2.24 -1.24 5.09
C ARG A 96 -2.03 -2.63 4.51
N ILE A 97 -3.09 -3.20 3.93
CA ILE A 97 -3.02 -4.42 3.11
C ILE A 97 -4.12 -4.36 2.05
N TYR A 98 -3.71 -4.25 0.79
CA TYR A 98 -4.65 -4.09 -0.33
C TYR A 98 -4.15 -4.81 -1.58
N SER A 99 -5.08 -5.36 -2.33
CA SER A 99 -4.86 -5.89 -3.69
C SER A 99 -6.04 -5.48 -4.58
N LEU A 100 -5.80 -5.41 -5.89
CA LEU A 100 -6.86 -5.09 -6.85
C LEU A 100 -7.93 -6.19 -6.83
N HIS A 101 -9.20 -5.80 -6.92
CA HIS A 101 -10.36 -6.71 -6.77
C HIS A 101 -10.27 -7.97 -7.65
N ARG A 102 -9.68 -7.84 -8.85
CA ARG A 102 -9.47 -8.94 -9.80
C ARG A 102 -8.66 -10.10 -9.22
N PHE A 103 -7.83 -9.84 -8.20
CA PHE A 103 -6.93 -10.81 -7.56
C PHE A 103 -7.46 -11.31 -6.21
N HIS A 104 -8.67 -10.91 -5.80
CA HIS A 104 -9.27 -11.39 -4.56
C HIS A 104 -9.74 -12.84 -4.69
N GLY A 105 -9.80 -13.56 -3.57
CA GLY A 105 -10.24 -14.97 -3.52
C GLY A 105 -9.19 -15.97 -4.04
N ALA A 106 -7.96 -15.51 -4.30
CA ALA A 106 -6.86 -16.34 -4.78
C ALA A 106 -5.87 -16.79 -3.69
N GLY A 107 -6.08 -16.35 -2.43
CA GLY A 107 -5.16 -16.52 -1.30
C GLY A 107 -4.70 -15.17 -0.76
#